data_AF-A0A531CYL9-F1
#
_entry.id   AF-A0A531CYL9-F1
#
_cell.length_a   1.000
_cell.length_b   1.000
_cell.length_c   1.000
_cell.angle_alpha   90.00
_cell.angle_beta   90.00
_cell.angle_gamma   90.00
#
_symmetry.space_group_name_H-M   'P 1'
#
loop_
_entity.id
_entity.type
_entity.pdbx_description
1 polymer ?
#
loop_
_entity_poly.entity_id
_entity_poly.type
_entity_poly.pdbx_seq_one_letter_code
_entity_poly.pdbx_strand_id
1 'polypeptide(L)'
;MPKTVYIAIDPNGVEHTRTTDRIYTHIVVAQRSKAAALASANDKGWRATERSNYEYAQKIAAGDDPYPARTYMSADRFTAEQIAEEQARVDAENAKRLAQALADTSVTLERYHLDRLAERVARAEAGDYVSYVNHGWCGRHDLALKLAAKIGPSAVILPATAK
;
A
#
# COMPACT_ATOMS: atom_id res chain seq x y z
N MET A 1 -31.34 3.14 12.03
CA MET A 1 -30.98 3.69 13.36
C MET A 1 -29.96 4.80 13.17
N PRO A 2 -30.01 5.89 13.95
CA PRO A 2 -28.97 6.93 13.92
C PRO A 2 -27.61 6.30 14.27
N LYS A 3 -26.56 6.70 13.56
CA LYS A 3 -25.19 6.23 13.84
C LYS A 3 -24.55 7.12 14.90
N THR A 4 -23.80 6.53 15.81
CA THR A 4 -23.00 7.24 16.82
C THR A 4 -21.64 7.59 16.22
N VAL A 5 -21.14 8.78 16.55
CA VAL A 5 -19.78 9.20 16.24
C VAL A 5 -18.91 8.94 17.47
N TYR A 6 -17.88 8.14 17.33
CA TYR A 6 -16.86 7.93 18.36
C TYR A 6 -15.60 8.72 18.01
N ILE A 7 -14.97 9.32 19.02
CA ILE A 7 -13.71 10.02 18.92
C ILE A 7 -12.69 9.46 19.90
N ALA A 8 -11.41 9.61 19.58
CA ALA A 8 -10.29 9.37 20.48
C ALA A 8 -9.14 10.31 20.10
N ILE A 9 -8.45 10.85 21.09
CA ILE A 9 -7.32 11.77 20.88
C ILE A 9 -6.03 11.01 21.12
N ASP A 10 -5.14 11.00 20.13
CA ASP A 10 -3.85 10.34 20.25
C ASP A 10 -2.83 11.16 21.06
N PRO A 11 -1.65 10.60 21.39
CA PRO A 11 -0.63 11.31 22.16
C PRO A 11 -0.10 12.59 21.50
N ASN A 12 -0.32 12.81 20.20
CA ASN A 12 0.03 14.04 19.50
C ASN A 12 -1.12 15.05 19.46
N GLY A 13 -2.28 14.73 20.06
CA GLY A 13 -3.46 15.59 20.05
C GLY A 13 -4.32 15.44 18.80
N VAL A 14 -4.07 14.46 17.92
CA VAL A 14 -4.87 14.27 16.70
C VAL A 14 -6.14 13.47 17.02
N GLU A 15 -7.29 13.96 16.52
CA GLU A 15 -8.58 13.28 16.67
C GLU A 15 -8.74 12.16 15.62
N HIS A 16 -9.01 10.95 16.11
CA HIS A 16 -9.43 9.81 15.31
C HIS A 16 -10.94 9.64 15.44
N THR A 17 -11.65 9.56 14.32
CA THR A 17 -13.11 9.50 14.30
C THR A 17 -13.63 8.20 13.67
N ARG A 18 -14.73 7.67 14.21
CA ARG A 18 -15.49 6.56 13.59
C ARG A 18 -16.99 6.76 13.74
N THR A 19 -17.72 6.69 12.61
CA THR A 19 -19.19 6.73 12.60
C THR A 19 -19.75 5.33 12.39
N THR A 20 -20.57 4.84 13.32
CA THR A 20 -21.03 3.43 13.32
C THR A 20 -22.28 3.22 14.19
N ASP A 21 -22.97 2.13 13.96
CA ASP A 21 -24.06 1.58 14.78
C ASP A 21 -23.56 0.69 15.94
N ARG A 22 -22.28 0.31 15.96
CA ARG A 22 -21.67 -0.53 17.00
C ARG A 22 -21.19 0.31 18.17
N ILE A 23 -21.07 -0.31 19.34
CA ILE A 23 -20.50 0.33 20.52
C ILE A 23 -18.99 0.12 20.55
N TYR A 24 -18.25 1.23 20.63
CA TYR A 24 -16.80 1.24 20.77
C TYR A 24 -16.41 1.90 22.09
N THR A 25 -15.46 1.29 22.79
CA THR A 25 -14.94 1.80 24.07
C THR A 25 -13.46 2.14 23.98
N HIS A 26 -12.76 1.60 22.97
CA HIS A 26 -11.33 1.80 22.78
C HIS A 26 -10.97 1.91 21.28
N ILE A 27 -9.85 2.56 21.00
CA ILE A 27 -9.11 2.48 19.74
C ILE A 27 -7.68 2.02 20.04
N VAL A 28 -7.08 1.29 19.12
CA VAL A 28 -5.64 0.98 19.14
C VAL A 28 -4.98 1.77 18.04
N VAL A 29 -4.04 2.63 18.42
CA VAL A 29 -3.20 3.39 17.50
C VAL A 29 -1.74 3.00 17.68
N ALA A 30 -0.91 3.19 16.66
CA ALA A 30 0.52 2.95 16.80
C ALA A 30 1.34 3.86 15.88
N GLN A 31 2.55 4.17 16.31
CA GLN A 31 3.57 4.77 15.46
C GLN A 31 4.30 3.69 14.66
N ARG A 32 4.67 4.05 13.43
CA ARG A 32 5.61 3.25 12.64
C ARG A 32 7.02 3.45 13.20
N SER A 33 7.88 2.45 13.05
CA SER A 33 9.29 2.56 13.44
C SER A 33 10.16 2.84 12.22
N LYS A 34 10.90 3.95 12.24
CA LYS A 34 11.91 4.27 11.21
C LYS A 34 12.96 3.17 11.10
N ALA A 35 13.42 2.67 12.24
CA ALA A 35 14.39 1.57 12.29
C ALA A 35 13.82 0.30 11.64
N ALA A 36 12.56 -0.05 11.90
CA ALA A 36 11.91 -1.20 11.26
C ALA A 36 11.73 -0.99 9.76
N ALA A 37 11.36 0.21 9.31
CA ALA A 37 11.23 0.54 7.90
C ALA A 37 12.57 0.46 7.16
N LEU A 38 13.65 0.99 7.75
CA LEU A 38 15.00 0.88 7.21
C LEU A 38 15.52 -0.56 7.20
N ALA A 39 15.24 -1.34 8.25
CA ALA A 39 15.59 -2.75 8.29
C ALA A 39 14.88 -3.53 7.16
N SER A 40 13.58 -3.28 6.97
CA SER A 40 12.81 -3.87 5.87
C SER A 40 13.30 -3.44 4.49
N ALA A 41 13.68 -2.17 4.31
CA ALA A 41 14.23 -1.67 3.04
C ALA A 41 15.55 -2.37 2.65
N ASN A 42 16.34 -2.77 3.65
CA ASN A 42 17.61 -3.48 3.50
C ASN A 42 17.47 -5.02 3.59
N ASP A 43 16.25 -5.55 3.65
CA ASP A 43 16.04 -6.99 3.76
C ASP A 43 16.62 -7.73 2.55
N LYS A 44 17.32 -8.84 2.81
CA LYS A 44 18.01 -9.61 1.76
C LYS A 44 17.02 -10.27 0.79
N GLY A 45 15.78 -10.52 1.21
CA GLY A 45 14.70 -11.07 0.38
C GLY A 45 14.39 -10.20 -0.83
N TRP A 46 14.62 -8.88 -0.74
CA TRP A 46 14.44 -7.97 -1.87
C TRP A 46 15.29 -8.34 -3.08
N ARG A 47 16.47 -8.94 -2.90
CA ARG A 47 17.32 -9.33 -4.05
C ARG A 47 16.62 -10.33 -4.97
N ALA A 48 15.93 -11.32 -4.40
CA ALA A 48 15.20 -12.31 -5.18
C ALA A 48 13.98 -11.69 -5.87
N THR A 49 13.24 -10.85 -5.15
CA THR A 49 12.10 -10.10 -5.70
C THR A 49 12.52 -9.20 -6.85
N GLU A 50 13.59 -8.42 -6.68
CA GLU A 50 14.04 -7.49 -7.72
C GLU A 50 14.63 -8.20 -8.94
N ARG A 51 15.20 -9.39 -8.76
CA ARG A 51 15.63 -10.22 -9.90
C ARG A 51 14.41 -10.64 -10.72
N SER A 52 13.37 -11.11 -10.03
CA SER A 52 12.12 -11.52 -10.68
C SER A 52 11.45 -10.34 -11.39
N ASN A 53 11.46 -9.14 -10.78
CA ASN A 53 10.94 -7.92 -11.40
C ASN A 53 11.74 -7.52 -12.64
N TYR A 54 13.07 -7.60 -12.58
CA TYR A 54 13.94 -7.28 -13.70
C TYR A 54 13.76 -8.26 -14.85
N GLU A 55 13.72 -9.57 -14.57
CA GLU A 55 13.43 -10.61 -15.58
C GLU A 55 12.03 -10.43 -16.20
N TYR A 56 11.05 -10.00 -15.41
CA TYR A 56 9.73 -9.64 -15.90
C TYR A 56 9.77 -8.46 -16.86
N ALA A 57 10.50 -7.40 -16.52
CA ALA A 57 10.72 -6.26 -17.41
C ALA A 57 11.45 -6.67 -18.69
N GLN A 58 12.43 -7.57 -18.63
CA GLN A 58 13.13 -8.08 -19.82
C GLN A 58 12.20 -8.78 -20.80
N LYS A 59 11.24 -9.57 -20.29
CA LYS A 59 10.23 -10.22 -21.13
C LYS A 59 9.34 -9.20 -21.85
N ILE A 60 8.86 -8.18 -21.14
CA ILE A 60 8.07 -7.10 -21.73
C ILE A 60 8.90 -6.36 -22.80
N ALA A 61 10.15 -5.98 -22.49
CA ALA A 61 11.03 -5.27 -23.39
C ALA A 61 11.37 -6.08 -24.67
N ALA A 62 11.40 -7.41 -24.56
CA ALA A 62 11.58 -8.34 -25.68
C ALA A 62 10.29 -8.57 -26.50
N GLY A 63 9.16 -7.99 -26.10
CA GLY A 63 7.86 -8.19 -26.75
C GLY A 63 7.10 -9.45 -26.31
N ASP A 64 7.58 -10.14 -25.27
CA ASP A 64 6.96 -11.33 -24.68
C ASP A 64 6.28 -10.97 -23.33
N ASP A 65 5.41 -9.94 -23.32
CA ASP A 65 4.68 -9.58 -22.09
C ASP A 65 3.77 -10.75 -21.68
N PRO A 66 4.02 -11.42 -20.53
CA PRO A 66 3.20 -12.55 -20.11
C PRO A 66 1.81 -12.12 -19.61
N TYR A 67 1.63 -10.84 -19.25
CA TYR A 67 0.39 -10.30 -18.71
C TYR A 67 0.09 -8.90 -19.28
N PRO A 68 -0.17 -8.77 -20.59
CA PRO A 68 -0.54 -7.50 -21.19
C PRO A 68 -1.89 -7.05 -20.63
N ALA A 69 -2.13 -5.73 -20.60
CA ALA A 69 -3.45 -5.18 -20.38
C ALA A 69 -4.38 -5.65 -21.52
N ARG A 70 -5.63 -5.96 -21.17
CA ARG A 70 -6.65 -6.51 -22.09
C ARG A 70 -7.98 -5.80 -21.86
N THR A 71 -8.75 -5.63 -22.92
CA THR A 71 -10.17 -5.29 -22.81
C THR A 71 -11.00 -6.56 -22.77
N TYR A 72 -12.07 -6.53 -21.97
CA TYR A 72 -13.09 -7.58 -21.93
C TYR A 72 -14.44 -7.07 -22.44
N MET A 73 -14.46 -5.88 -23.05
CA MET A 73 -15.66 -5.31 -23.62
C MET A 73 -16.00 -6.01 -24.93
N SER A 74 -17.27 -6.39 -25.06
CA SER A 74 -17.78 -7.17 -26.18
C SER A 74 -18.99 -6.47 -26.82
N ALA A 75 -19.17 -6.70 -28.12
CA ALA A 75 -20.19 -6.01 -28.92
C ALA A 75 -21.65 -6.38 -28.54
N ASP A 76 -21.86 -7.43 -27.75
CA ASP A 76 -23.18 -7.79 -27.19
C ASP A 76 -23.60 -6.91 -26.01
N ARG A 77 -22.66 -6.19 -25.37
CA ARG A 77 -22.91 -5.40 -24.16
C ARG A 77 -22.53 -3.92 -24.27
N PHE A 78 -21.67 -3.58 -25.22
CA PHE A 78 -21.10 -2.25 -25.34
C PHE A 78 -21.20 -1.72 -26.76
N THR A 79 -21.29 -0.40 -26.87
CA THR A 79 -21.27 0.31 -28.14
C THR A 79 -19.87 0.24 -28.78
N ALA A 80 -19.80 0.47 -30.09
CA ALA A 80 -18.53 0.49 -30.81
C ALA A 80 -17.60 1.60 -30.28
N GLU A 81 -18.17 2.75 -29.91
CA GLU A 81 -17.46 3.89 -29.35
C GLU A 81 -16.82 3.54 -28.00
N GLN A 82 -17.57 2.88 -27.12
CA GLN A 82 -17.06 2.43 -25.81
C GLN A 82 -15.94 1.39 -25.94
N ILE A 83 -16.07 0.45 -26.88
CA ILE A 83 -15.03 -0.55 -27.15
C ILE A 83 -13.77 0.13 -27.67
N ALA A 84 -13.91 1.10 -28.58
CA ALA A 84 -12.78 1.85 -29.13
C ALA A 84 -12.06 2.71 -28.06
N GLU A 85 -12.82 3.37 -27.18
CA GLU A 85 -12.25 4.16 -26.08
C GLU A 85 -11.45 3.27 -25.11
N GLU A 86 -12.00 2.13 -24.71
CA GLU A 86 -11.30 1.20 -23.82
C GLU A 86 -10.08 0.57 -24.51
N GLN A 87 -10.18 0.24 -25.80
CA GLN A 87 -9.03 -0.26 -26.56
C GLN A 87 -7.89 0.78 -26.56
N ALA A 88 -8.19 2.06 -26.79
CA ALA A 88 -7.20 3.13 -26.73
C ALA A 88 -6.56 3.25 -25.33
N ARG A 89 -7.36 3.07 -24.26
CA ARG A 89 -6.86 3.05 -22.88
C ARG A 89 -5.90 1.87 -22.64
N VAL A 90 -6.27 0.68 -23.10
CA VAL A 90 -5.47 -0.55 -22.99
C VAL A 90 -4.16 -0.43 -23.77
N ASP A 91 -4.20 0.12 -24.98
CA ASP A 91 -3.00 0.33 -25.80
C ASP A 91 -2.05 1.34 -25.14
N ALA A 92 -2.59 2.44 -24.58
CA ALA A 92 -1.80 3.40 -23.82
C ALA A 92 -1.16 2.78 -22.56
N GLU A 93 -1.89 1.91 -21.86
CA GLU A 93 -1.36 1.19 -20.70
C GLU A 93 -0.23 0.22 -21.08
N ASN A 94 -0.41 -0.55 -22.15
CA ASN A 94 0.62 -1.44 -22.69
C ASN A 94 1.85 -0.67 -23.18
N ALA A 95 1.67 0.47 -23.85
CA ALA A 95 2.77 1.33 -24.28
C ALA A 95 3.56 1.88 -23.08
N LYS A 96 2.87 2.30 -22.01
CA LYS A 96 3.52 2.76 -20.77
C LYS A 96 4.32 1.64 -20.10
N ARG A 97 3.77 0.43 -20.04
CA ARG A 97 4.45 -0.75 -19.49
C ARG A 97 5.71 -1.08 -20.27
N LEU A 98 5.63 -1.06 -21.61
CA LEU A 98 6.79 -1.28 -22.48
C LEU A 98 7.87 -0.20 -22.27
N ALA A 99 7.48 1.07 -22.22
CA ALA A 99 8.42 2.18 -21.99
C ALA A 99 9.14 2.04 -20.63
N GLN A 100 8.41 1.69 -19.58
CA GLN A 100 9.00 1.43 -18.26
C GLN A 100 9.94 0.23 -18.29
N ALA A 101 9.53 -0.87 -18.92
CA ALA A 101 10.35 -2.07 -19.03
C ALA A 101 11.67 -1.79 -19.76
N LEU A 102 11.62 -1.06 -20.89
CA LEU A 102 12.82 -0.64 -21.63
C LEU A 102 13.75 0.22 -20.77
N ALA A 103 13.20 1.13 -19.97
CA ALA A 103 13.99 1.94 -19.04
C ALA A 103 14.64 1.08 -17.95
N ASP A 104 13.87 0.21 -17.30
CA ASP A 104 14.35 -0.68 -16.23
C ASP A 104 15.45 -1.63 -16.70
N THR A 105 15.36 -2.09 -17.96
CA THR A 105 16.33 -3.03 -18.55
C THR A 105 17.44 -2.38 -19.36
N SER A 106 17.47 -1.04 -19.41
CA SER A 106 18.56 -0.28 -20.06
C SER A 106 19.88 -0.31 -19.25
N VAL A 107 19.79 -0.74 -17.99
CA VAL A 107 20.91 -0.87 -17.05
C VAL A 107 21.15 -2.33 -16.71
N THR A 108 22.28 -2.64 -16.07
CA THR A 108 22.54 -4.01 -15.59
C THR A 108 21.62 -4.36 -14.42
N LEU A 109 21.37 -5.65 -14.19
CA LEU A 109 20.63 -6.14 -13.03
C LEU A 109 21.21 -5.61 -11.70
N GLU A 110 22.54 -5.55 -11.59
CA GLU A 110 23.20 -5.00 -10.40
C GLU A 110 22.88 -3.52 -10.21
N ARG A 111 22.92 -2.73 -11.29
CA ARG A 111 22.57 -1.31 -11.21
C ARG A 111 21.10 -1.11 -10.87
N TYR A 112 20.20 -1.85 -11.51
CA TYR A 112 18.77 -1.87 -11.18
C TYR A 112 18.55 -2.16 -9.68
N HIS A 113 19.21 -3.18 -9.13
CA HIS A 113 19.12 -3.48 -7.69
C HIS A 113 19.54 -2.31 -6.79
N LEU A 114 20.62 -1.63 -7.13
CA LEU A 114 21.11 -0.47 -6.37
C LEU A 114 20.11 0.69 -6.43
N ASP A 115 19.57 0.98 -7.61
CA ASP A 115 18.59 2.06 -7.79
C ASP A 115 17.30 1.75 -6.99
N ARG A 116 16.79 0.51 -7.05
CA ARG A 116 15.62 0.08 -6.24
C ARG A 116 15.89 0.10 -4.74
N LEU A 117 17.10 -0.23 -4.30
CA LEU A 117 17.49 -0.10 -2.89
C LEU A 117 17.51 1.36 -2.45
N ALA A 118 18.11 2.25 -3.25
CA ALA A 118 18.16 3.67 -2.97
C ALA A 118 16.75 4.26 -2.87
N GLU A 119 15.83 3.90 -3.77
CA GLU A 119 14.43 4.32 -3.70
C GLU A 119 13.73 3.85 -2.41
N ARG A 120 13.92 2.59 -2.01
CA ARG A 120 13.32 2.05 -0.77
C ARG A 120 13.87 2.76 0.46
N VAL A 121 15.19 2.98 0.52
CA VAL A 121 15.82 3.69 1.62
C VAL A 121 15.34 5.14 1.66
N ALA A 122 15.28 5.84 0.53
CA ALA A 122 14.76 7.20 0.45
C ALA A 122 13.30 7.29 0.92
N ARG A 123 12.45 6.32 0.54
CA ARG A 123 11.06 6.24 1.02
C ARG A 123 10.99 6.00 2.54
N ALA A 124 11.86 5.14 3.06
CA ALA A 124 11.96 4.91 4.50
C ALA A 124 12.52 6.15 5.23
N GLU A 125 13.45 6.90 4.65
CA GLU A 125 13.97 8.15 5.21
C GLU A 125 12.88 9.24 5.29
N ALA A 126 12.09 9.38 4.22
CA ALA A 126 11.04 10.40 4.09
C ALA A 126 9.71 10.04 4.79
N GLY A 127 9.61 8.85 5.39
CA GLY A 127 8.41 8.41 6.07
C GLY A 127 8.09 9.25 7.31
N ASP A 128 6.80 9.46 7.59
CA ASP A 128 6.34 10.00 8.86
C ASP A 128 6.28 8.88 9.91
N TYR A 129 7.08 9.03 10.97
CA TYR A 129 7.18 8.09 12.09
C TYR A 129 6.71 8.70 13.41
N VAL A 130 6.27 9.96 13.39
CA VAL A 130 5.75 10.63 14.59
C VAL A 130 4.23 10.52 14.63
N SER A 131 3.55 10.44 13.48
CA SER A 131 2.10 10.26 13.45
C SER A 131 1.66 8.89 13.92
N TYR A 132 0.56 8.88 14.67
CA TYR A 132 -0.13 7.65 15.07
C TYR A 132 -1.13 7.24 14.00
N VAL A 133 -1.11 5.96 13.63
CA VAL A 133 -2.06 5.36 12.68
C VAL A 133 -3.08 4.53 13.45
N ASN A 134 -4.36 4.68 13.10
CA ASN A 134 -5.43 3.85 13.62
C ASN A 134 -5.32 2.40 13.09
N HIS A 135 -5.17 1.45 14.01
CA HIS A 135 -5.13 0.01 13.71
C HIS A 135 -6.45 -0.73 14.01
N GLY A 136 -7.39 -0.09 14.71
CA GLY A 136 -8.71 -0.66 14.92
C GLY A 136 -9.45 -0.07 16.11
N TRP A 137 -10.79 -0.13 16.03
CA TRP A 137 -11.69 0.22 17.14
C TRP A 137 -12.22 -1.06 17.80
N CYS A 138 -12.29 -1.06 19.12
CA CYS A 138 -12.68 -2.21 19.92
C CYS A 138 -13.82 -1.86 20.88
N GLY A 139 -14.87 -2.69 20.87
CA GLY A 139 -15.99 -2.55 21.82
C GLY A 139 -15.66 -3.03 23.24
N ARG A 140 -14.55 -3.76 23.41
CA ARG A 140 -14.09 -4.33 24.68
C ARG A 140 -12.58 -4.13 24.86
N HIS A 141 -12.17 -3.94 26.11
CA HIS A 141 -10.77 -3.73 26.48
C HIS A 141 -9.88 -4.95 26.15
N ASP A 142 -10.36 -6.18 26.38
CA ASP A 142 -9.56 -7.38 26.10
C ASP A 142 -9.27 -7.58 24.60
N LEU A 143 -10.18 -7.16 23.73
CA LEU A 143 -9.94 -7.16 22.28
C LEU A 143 -8.90 -6.10 21.89
N ALA A 144 -8.93 -4.94 22.55
CA ALA A 144 -7.92 -3.90 22.36
C ALA A 144 -6.53 -4.39 22.79
N LEU A 145 -6.42 -5.07 23.95
CA LEU A 145 -5.18 -5.69 24.43
C LEU A 145 -4.64 -6.74 23.44
N LYS A 146 -5.51 -7.61 22.92
CA LYS A 146 -5.13 -8.61 21.90
C LYS A 146 -4.62 -7.96 20.61
N LEU A 147 -5.26 -6.87 20.17
CA LEU A 147 -4.82 -6.14 18.98
C LEU A 147 -3.49 -5.41 19.23
N ALA A 148 -3.35 -4.73 20.37
CA ALA A 148 -2.10 -4.08 20.76
C ALA A 148 -0.94 -5.07 20.84
N ALA A 149 -1.16 -6.27 21.40
CA ALA A 149 -0.14 -7.32 21.45
C ALA A 149 0.32 -7.79 20.06
N LYS A 150 -0.57 -7.81 19.06
CA LYS A 150 -0.20 -8.15 17.66
C LYS A 150 0.63 -7.06 16.99
N ILE A 151 0.38 -5.80 17.33
CA ILE A 151 1.10 -4.65 16.77
C ILE A 151 2.48 -4.53 17.44
N GLY A 152 2.54 -4.76 18.74
CA GLY A 152 3.77 -4.74 19.52
C GLY A 152 3.98 -3.44 20.30
N PRO A 153 5.22 -3.13 20.69
CA PRO A 153 5.53 -2.10 21.69
C PRO A 153 5.12 -0.66 21.35
N SER A 154 4.86 -0.33 20.08
CA SER A 154 4.41 1.01 19.69
C SER A 154 2.89 1.20 19.79
N ALA A 155 2.15 0.15 20.14
CA ALA A 155 0.70 0.22 20.27
C ALA A 155 0.28 0.99 21.53
N VAL A 156 -0.66 1.91 21.36
CA VAL A 156 -1.31 2.67 22.42
C VAL A 156 -2.80 2.42 22.34
N ILE A 157 -3.39 2.02 23.46
CA ILE A 157 -4.84 1.85 23.60
C ILE A 157 -5.39 3.16 24.17
N LEU A 158 -6.30 3.79 23.44
CA LEU A 158 -6.92 5.05 23.85
C LEU A 158 -8.41 4.81 24.13
N PRO A 159 -9.01 5.51 25.12
CA PRO A 159 -10.44 5.46 25.34
C PRO A 159 -11.18 6.12 24.18
N ALA A 160 -12.30 5.52 23.77
CA ALA A 160 -13.23 6.10 22.80
C ALA A 160 -14.38 6.78 23.54
N THR A 161 -14.75 7.98 23.13
CA THR A 161 -15.91 8.71 23.65
C THR A 161 -16.92 8.97 22.53
N ALA A 162 -18.21 8.84 22.86
CA ALA A 162 -19.28 9.20 21.93
C ALA A 162 -19.42 10.73 21.88
N LYS A 163 -19.59 11.27 20.68
CA LYS A 163 -19.85 12.68 20.39
C LYS A 163 -21.30 12.89 20.00
#